data_AF-A0A7V9Q5E8-F1
#
_entry.id   AF-A0A7V9Q5E8-F1
#
_cell.length_a   1.000
_cell.length_b   1.000
_cell.length_c   1.000
_cell.angle_alpha   90.00
_cell.angle_beta   90.00
_cell.angle_gamma   90.00
#
_symmetry.space_group_name_H-M   'P 1'
#
loop_
_entity.id
_entity.type
_entity.pdbx_description
1 polymer ?
#
loop_
_entity_poly.entity_id
_entity_poly.type
_entity_poly.pdbx_seq_one_letter_code
_entity_poly.pdbx_strand_id
1 'polypeptide(L)' 'MGKNQAVVIDVRGGVEYNLGHIEGALSMPLGLVAERAGELPRDKLIVTYCA' A
#
# COMPACT_ATOMS: atom_id res chain seq x y z
N MET A 1 -20.18 6.48 1.47
CA MET A 1 -18.88 5.81 1.25
C MET A 1 -18.18 5.73 2.60
N GLY A 2 -18.11 4.55 3.22
CA GLY A 2 -17.61 4.40 4.59
C GLY A 2 -16.07 4.44 4.66
N LYS A 3 -15.53 5.08 5.70
CA LYS A 3 -14.10 5.37 5.91
C LYS A 3 -13.15 4.15 6.03
N ASN A 4 -13.57 2.92 5.69
CA ASN A 4 -12.80 1.69 5.96
C ASN A 4 -12.81 0.65 4.82
N GLN A 5 -13.21 1.02 3.59
CA GLN A 5 -13.38 0.07 2.49
C GLN A 5 -12.13 -0.14 1.61
N ALA A 6 -11.12 0.72 1.75
CA ALA A 6 -9.92 0.66 0.93
C ALA A 6 -8.65 0.61 1.77
N VAL A 7 -7.65 -0.11 1.27
CA VAL A 7 -6.28 -0.12 1.77
C VAL A 7 -5.41 0.53 0.70
N VAL A 8 -4.68 1.57 1.08
CA VAL A 8 -3.74 2.25 0.20
C VAL A 8 -2.36 1.64 0.42
N ILE A 9 -1.66 1.33 -0.66
CA ILE A 9 -0.33 0.73 -0.63
C ILE A 9 0.62 1.59 -1.47
N ASP A 10 1.69 2.05 -0.82
CA ASP A 10 2.80 2.70 -1.48
C ASP A 10 3.79 1.63 -1.96
N VAL A 11 3.98 1.51 -3.27
CA VAL A 11 4.86 0.51 -3.88
C VAL A 11 6.27 1.03 -4.18
N ARG A 12 6.59 2.26 -3.74
CA ARG A 12 7.92 2.85 -3.87
C ARG A 12 8.94 2.26 -2.89
N GLY A 13 10.19 2.70 -2.98
CA GLY A 13 11.21 2.31 -2.03
C GLY A 13 10.93 2.84 -0.62
N GLY A 14 11.41 2.13 0.41
CA GLY A 14 11.20 2.53 1.81
C GLY A 14 11.74 3.92 2.16
N VAL A 15 12.79 4.38 1.47
CA VAL A 15 13.34 5.73 1.65
C VAL A 15 12.31 6.79 1.22
N GLU A 16 11.67 6.62 0.06
CA GLU A 16 10.67 7.57 -0.46
C GLU A 16 9.43 7.59 0.42
N TYR A 17 8.98 6.43 0.88
CA TYR A 17 7.88 6.30 1.83
C TYR A 17 8.18 7.08 3.13
N ASN A 18 9.39 6.92 3.68
CA ASN A 18 9.80 7.59 4.92
C ASN A 18 9.98 9.11 4.76
N LEU A 19 10.34 9.58 3.56
CA LEU A 19 10.40 11.02 3.26
C LEU A 19 9.01 11.66 3.17
N GLY A 20 8.01 10.89 2.77
CA GLY A 20 6.62 11.31 2.74
C GLY A 20 5.74 10.35 1.95
N HIS A 21 4.57 10.03 2.51
CA HIS A 21 3.58 9.14 1.93
C HIS A 21 2.16 9.63 2.27
N ILE A 22 1.16 9.07 1.59
CA ILE A 22 -0.24 9.32 1.91
C ILE A 22 -0.53 8.78 3.32
N GLU A 23 -1.13 9.60 4.18
CA GLU A 23 -1.49 9.19 5.55
C GLU A 23 -2.33 7.91 5.55
N GLY A 24 -1.89 6.91 6.32
CA GLY A 24 -2.55 5.60 6.40
C GLY A 24 -2.22 4.62 5.27
N ALA A 25 -1.35 4.98 4.31
CA ALA A 25 -0.82 4.03 3.36
C ALA A 25 0.08 3.00 4.04
N LEU A 26 0.16 1.79 3.49
CA LEU A 26 1.11 0.76 3.89
C LEU A 26 2.29 0.74 2.91
N SER A 27 3.51 0.56 3.42
CA SER A 27 4.70 0.38 2.57
C SER A 27 4.85 -1.07 2.12
N MET A 28 4.80 -1.30 0.81
CA MET A 28 5.10 -2.59 0.19
C MET A 28 5.83 -2.36 -1.14
N PRO A 29 7.17 -2.21 -1.11
CA PRO A 29 7.97 -1.96 -2.30
C PRO A 29 7.65 -2.96 -3.41
N LEU A 30 7.60 -2.50 -4.66
CA LEU A 30 7.10 -3.27 -5.81
C LEU A 30 7.73 -4.67 -5.93
N GLY A 31 9.03 -4.79 -5.67
CA GLY A 31 9.75 -6.08 -5.72
C GLY A 31 9.29 -7.12 -4.68
N LEU A 32 8.58 -6.69 -3.63
CA LEU A 32 8.05 -7.54 -2.57
C LEU A 32 6.54 -7.80 -2.72
N VAL A 33 5.85 -7.12 -3.64
CA VAL A 33 4.39 -7.21 -3.77
C VAL A 33 3.96 -8.65 -4.11
N ALA A 34 4.64 -9.32 -5.05
CA ALA A 34 4.29 -10.67 -5.45
C ALA A 34 4.39 -11.69 -4.29
N GLU A 35 5.38 -11.52 -3.43
CA GLU A 35 5.61 -12.38 -2.26
C GLU A 35 4.61 -12.08 -1.14
N ARG A 36 4.31 -10.80 -0.92
CA ARG A 36 3.55 -10.32 0.24
C ARG A 36 2.08 -10.03 -0.03
N ALA A 37 1.61 -10.16 -1.27
CA ALA A 37 0.20 -9.96 -1.62
C ALA A 37 -0.76 -10.85 -0.82
N GLY A 38 -0.29 -12.01 -0.32
CA GLY A 38 -1.05 -12.88 0.56
C GLY A 38 -1.39 -12.29 1.93
N GLU A 39 -0.67 -11.26 2.38
CA GLU A 39 -0.91 -10.54 3.63
C GLU A 39 -2.10 -9.56 3.53
N LEU A 40 -2.55 -9.25 2.31
CA LEU A 40 -3.55 -8.22 2.08
C LEU A 40 -4.98 -8.73 2.33
N PRO A 41 -5.84 -7.89 2.92
CA PRO A 41 -7.25 -8.23 3.15
C PRO A 41 -7.97 -8.42 1.81
N ARG A 42 -8.59 -9.57 1.61
CA ARG A 42 -9.31 -9.92 0.37
C ARG A 42 -10.71 -9.31 0.27
N ASP A 43 -11.24 -8.80 1.37
CA ASP A 43 -12.56 -8.19 1.50
C ASP A 43 -12.55 -6.67 1.31
N LYS A 44 -11.38 -6.08 1.02
CA LYS A 44 -11.20 -4.64 0.85
C LYS A 44 -10.67 -4.30 -0.54
N LEU A 45 -11.00 -3.09 -1.00
CA LEU A 45 -10.40 -2.54 -2.21
C LEU A 45 -8.92 -2.24 -1.94
N ILE A 46 -8.03 -2.80 -2.76
CA ILE A 46 -6.61 -2.49 -2.70
C ILE A 46 -6.31 -1.40 -3.73
N VAL A 47 -5.70 -0.30 -3.29
CA VAL A 47 -5.28 0.82 -4.14
C VAL A 47 -3.78 0.97 -4.02
N THR A 48 -3.06 0.81 -5.12
CA THR A 48 -1.61 1.03 -5.18
C THR A 48 -1.30 2.38 -5.80
N TYR A 49 -0.18 3.00 -5.41
CA TYR A 49 0.34 4.18 -6.08
C TYR A 49 1.87 4.21 -6.08
N CYS A 50 2.44 4.94 -7.04
CA CYS A 50 3.85 5.31 -7.11
C CYS A 50 4.02 6.80 -7.45
N ALA A 51 5.26 7.23 -7.70
CA ALA A 51 5.59 8.57 -8.20
C ALA A 51 5.39 8.69 -9.71
#